data_AF-T5ABS0-F1
#
_entry.id   AF-T5ABS0-F1
#
_cell.length_a   1.000
_cell.length_b   1.000
_cell.length_c   1.000
_cell.angle_alpha   90.00
_cell.angle_beta   90.00
_cell.angle_gamma   90.00
#
_symmetry.space_group_name_H-M   'P 1'
#
loop_
_entity.id
_entity.type
_entity.pdbx_description
1 polymer ?
#
loop_
_entity_poly.entity_id
_entity_poly.type
_entity_poly.pdbx_seq_one_letter_code
_entity_poly.pdbx_strand_id
1 'polypeptide(L)'
;MQAVARRGRVYRTGDLVRYRDDGALFFIGRKDTQVKIRGQRVELSEVESCVRQVIDESDGVQVVAETVQPAGANNPILVAFVALAGAQAMTHEAHDAAVRQATDGLAERLRQVLPSYMVPAAYLPIQETL
;
A
#
# COMPACT_ATOMS: atom_id res chain seq x y z
N MET A 1 3.51 26.66 19.15
CA MET A 1 2.33 26.24 19.93
C MET A 1 2.26 24.72 19.90
N GLN A 2 2.27 24.05 21.05
CA GLN A 2 2.11 22.59 21.10
C GLN A 2 0.64 22.25 20.90
N ALA A 3 0.31 21.53 19.83
CA ALA A 3 -1.05 21.06 19.58
C ALA A 3 -1.38 19.92 20.54
N VAL A 4 -2.37 20.13 21.40
CA VAL A 4 -2.94 19.07 22.24
C VAL A 4 -3.70 18.11 21.32
N ALA A 5 -3.17 16.91 21.14
CA ALA A 5 -3.80 15.89 20.31
C ALA A 5 -5.12 15.44 20.94
N ARG A 6 -6.25 15.71 20.27
CA ARG A 6 -7.54 15.14 20.65
C ARG A 6 -7.49 13.63 20.43
N ARG A 7 -7.74 12.85 21.48
CA ARG A 7 -7.88 11.39 21.40
C ARG A 7 -9.33 11.04 21.04
N GLY A 8 -9.52 10.33 19.93
CA GLY A 8 -10.83 9.88 19.44
C GLY A 8 -10.69 9.20 18.07
N ARG A 9 -11.72 8.45 17.65
CA ARG A 9 -11.76 7.90 16.28
C ARG A 9 -12.05 9.04 15.30
N VAL A 10 -11.25 9.14 14.24
CA VAL A 10 -11.42 10.12 13.15
C VAL A 10 -11.54 9.39 11.82
N TYR A 11 -12.32 9.94 10.90
CA TYR A 11 -12.45 9.42 9.54
C TYR A 11 -11.39 10.07 8.65
N ARG A 12 -10.53 9.26 8.03
CA ARG A 12 -9.51 9.73 7.08
C ARG A 12 -10.18 9.93 5.72
N THR A 13 -10.38 11.18 5.30
CA THR A 13 -11.11 11.48 4.04
C THR A 13 -10.33 11.12 2.79
N GLY A 14 -9.00 11.13 2.86
CA GLY A 14 -8.12 10.92 1.71
C GLY A 14 -7.73 12.21 0.99
N ASP A 15 -8.29 13.36 1.37
CA ASP A 15 -7.97 14.63 0.71
C ASP A 15 -6.66 15.22 1.23
N LEU A 16 -5.82 15.67 0.31
CA LEU A 16 -4.69 16.54 0.59
C LEU A 16 -5.18 17.98 0.63
N VAL A 17 -5.06 18.60 1.79
CA VAL A 17 -5.50 19.97 2.04
C VAL A 17 -4.40 20.75 2.76
N ARG A 18 -4.42 22.08 2.62
CA ARG A 18 -3.58 23.00 3.40
C ARG A 18 -4.46 23.99 4.15
N TYR A 19 -4.14 24.27 5.40
CA TYR A 19 -4.75 25.37 6.14
C TYR A 19 -4.21 26.72 5.64
N ARG A 20 -5.12 27.67 5.41
CA ARG A 20 -4.81 29.08 5.18
C ARG A 20 -4.75 29.84 6.51
N ASP A 21 -4.19 31.04 6.48
CA ASP A 21 -4.04 31.90 7.66
C ASP A 21 -5.40 32.33 8.27
N ASP A 22 -6.47 32.28 7.48
CA ASP A 22 -7.86 32.52 7.92
C ASP A 22 -8.54 31.28 8.53
N GLY A 23 -7.83 30.15 8.63
CA GLY A 23 -8.34 28.88 9.14
C GLY A 23 -9.15 28.06 8.12
N ALA A 24 -9.33 28.55 6.89
CA ALA A 24 -9.97 27.78 5.84
C ALA A 24 -9.05 26.68 5.29
N LEU A 25 -9.67 25.61 4.76
CA LEU A 25 -8.95 24.53 4.06
C LEU A 25 -8.89 24.82 2.56
N PHE A 26 -7.68 24.87 2.01
CA PHE A 26 -7.43 24.89 0.58
C PHE A 26 -7.25 23.46 0.07
N PHE A 27 -8.15 23.03 -0.81
CA PHE A 27 -8.08 21.71 -1.42
C PHE A 27 -6.96 21.65 -2.45
N ILE A 28 -6.03 20.71 -2.28
CA ILE A 28 -4.89 20.50 -3.19
C ILE A 28 -5.19 19.32 -4.14
N GLY A 29 -5.79 18.26 -3.62
CA GLY A 29 -6.12 17.07 -4.41
C GLY A 29 -6.45 15.87 -3.52
N ARG A 30 -6.53 14.69 -4.11
CA ARG A 30 -6.58 13.43 -3.37
C ARG A 30 -5.15 13.03 -2.98
N LYS A 31 -4.95 12.66 -1.71
CA LYS A 31 -3.73 12.00 -1.25
C LYS A 31 -3.72 10.53 -1.67
N ASP A 32 -4.88 9.92 -1.77
CA ASP A 32 -5.07 8.52 -2.10
C ASP A 32 -5.10 8.27 -3.60
N THR A 33 -4.34 7.24 -3.96
CA THR A 33 -3.97 6.80 -5.30
C THR A 33 -5.08 5.91 -5.87
N GLN A 34 -6.23 6.50 -6.17
CA GLN A 34 -7.33 5.77 -6.80
C GLN A 34 -7.02 5.42 -8.24
N VAL A 35 -7.17 4.15 -8.58
CA VAL A 35 -6.93 3.64 -9.92
C VAL A 35 -8.13 2.85 -10.44
N LYS A 36 -8.21 2.71 -11.77
CA LYS A 36 -9.17 1.83 -12.42
C LYS A 36 -8.47 0.59 -12.95
N ILE A 37 -8.90 -0.58 -12.51
CA ILE A 37 -8.41 -1.87 -12.99
C ILE A 37 -9.61 -2.60 -13.60
N ARG A 38 -9.58 -2.81 -14.93
CA ARG A 38 -10.65 -3.51 -15.67
C ARG A 38 -12.05 -2.92 -15.39
N GLY A 39 -12.13 -1.58 -15.31
CA GLY A 39 -13.36 -0.85 -15.01
C GLY A 39 -13.75 -0.80 -13.53
N GLN A 40 -13.07 -1.56 -12.65
CA GLN A 40 -13.28 -1.51 -11.21
C GLN A 40 -12.47 -0.39 -10.57
N ARG A 41 -13.08 0.30 -9.62
CA ARG A 41 -12.41 1.33 -8.82
C ARG A 41 -11.68 0.65 -7.67
N VAL A 42 -10.37 0.92 -7.56
CA VAL A 42 -9.51 0.35 -6.52
C VAL A 42 -8.86 1.47 -5.73
N GLU A 43 -8.96 1.38 -4.41
CA GLU A 43 -8.31 2.25 -3.44
C GLU A 43 -6.97 1.61 -3.06
N LEU A 44 -5.86 2.03 -3.68
CA LEU A 44 -4.56 1.38 -3.46
C LEU A 44 -4.11 1.40 -2.00
N SER A 45 -4.46 2.46 -1.26
CA SER A 45 -4.16 2.53 0.18
C SER A 45 -4.89 1.48 1.04
N GLU A 46 -6.06 1.00 0.59
CA GLU A 46 -6.77 -0.11 1.24
C GLU A 46 -6.04 -1.42 0.99
N VAL A 47 -5.62 -1.65 -0.26
CA VAL A 47 -4.81 -2.81 -0.65
C VAL A 47 -3.52 -2.85 0.18
N GLU A 48 -2.77 -1.75 0.25
CA GLU A 48 -1.55 -1.65 1.07
C GLU A 48 -1.80 -1.95 2.54
N SER A 49 -2.91 -1.45 3.09
CA SER A 49 -3.27 -1.67 4.49
C SER A 49 -3.59 -3.13 4.78
N CYS A 50 -4.41 -3.76 3.93
CA CYS A 50 -4.76 -5.17 4.08
C CYS A 50 -3.54 -6.07 3.88
N VAL A 51 -2.69 -5.78 2.89
CA VAL A 51 -1.44 -6.53 2.67
C VAL A 51 -0.56 -6.45 3.92
N ARG A 52 -0.34 -5.25 4.49
CA ARG A 52 0.42 -5.09 5.73
C ARG A 52 -0.20 -5.89 6.89
N GLN A 53 -1.51 -5.80 7.09
CA GLN A 53 -2.21 -6.51 8.16
C GLN A 53 -2.16 -8.04 8.05
N VAL A 54 -2.15 -8.57 6.82
CA VAL A 54 -2.21 -10.04 6.59
C VAL A 54 -0.82 -10.68 6.51
N ILE A 55 0.23 -9.93 6.21
CA ILE A 55 1.61 -10.44 6.22
C ILE A 55 2.07 -10.69 7.66
N ASP A 56 1.98 -9.70 8.55
CA ASP A 56 2.12 -9.86 10.01
C ASP A 56 1.93 -8.49 10.71
N GLU A 57 1.53 -8.47 11.98
CA GLU A 57 1.42 -7.24 12.79
C GLU A 57 2.79 -6.65 13.21
N SER A 58 3.88 -7.30 12.80
CA SER A 58 5.24 -6.88 13.14
C SER A 58 5.57 -5.53 12.50
N ASP A 59 6.01 -4.58 13.31
CA ASP A 59 6.52 -3.27 12.89
C ASP A 59 7.73 -3.46 11.97
N GLY A 60 7.48 -3.59 10.66
CA GLY A 60 8.58 -3.74 9.72
C GLY A 60 8.21 -4.01 8.26
N VAL A 61 6.94 -4.19 7.90
CA VAL A 61 6.57 -4.38 6.49
C VAL A 61 6.11 -3.05 5.89
N GLN A 62 6.85 -2.57 4.88
CA GLN A 62 6.41 -1.47 4.03
C GLN A 62 5.82 -2.03 2.75
N VAL A 63 4.67 -1.49 2.34
CA VAL A 63 3.95 -1.93 1.14
C VAL A 63 3.51 -0.71 0.35
N VAL A 64 3.78 -0.73 -0.95
CA VAL A 64 3.25 0.21 -1.93
C VAL A 64 2.53 -0.59 -2.99
N ALA A 65 1.27 -0.27 -3.26
CA ALA A 65 0.50 -0.91 -4.31
C ALA A 65 0.45 -0.01 -5.54
N GLU A 66 0.61 -0.57 -6.74
CA GLU A 66 0.55 0.18 -7.99
C GLU A 66 0.04 -0.69 -9.15
N THR A 67 -0.48 -0.04 -10.18
CA THR A 67 -0.83 -0.71 -11.44
C THR A 67 0.35 -0.76 -12.38
N VAL A 68 0.77 -1.96 -12.76
CA VAL A 68 1.83 -2.18 -13.75
C VAL A 68 1.20 -2.78 -15.01
N GLN A 69 1.59 -2.30 -16.18
CA GLN A 69 1.23 -2.93 -17.45
C GLN A 69 2.44 -3.71 -18.00
N PRO A 70 2.46 -5.05 -17.88
CA PRO A 70 3.53 -5.86 -18.44
C PRO A 70 3.64 -5.70 -19.95
N ALA A 71 4.86 -5.80 -20.48
CA ALA A 71 5.09 -5.76 -21.93
C ALA A 71 4.29 -6.89 -22.63
N GLY A 72 3.51 -6.53 -23.65
CA GLY A 72 2.64 -7.46 -24.37
C GLY A 72 1.30 -7.77 -23.70
N ALA A 73 1.00 -7.19 -22.53
CA ALA A 73 -0.31 -7.32 -21.89
C ALA A 73 -1.28 -6.20 -22.30
N ASN A 74 -2.53 -6.58 -22.54
CA ASN A 74 -3.60 -5.64 -22.93
C ASN A 74 -4.17 -4.84 -21.75
N ASN A 75 -3.93 -5.27 -20.51
CA ASN A 75 -4.51 -4.65 -19.31
C ASN A 75 -3.46 -4.55 -18.20
N PRO A 76 -3.49 -3.47 -17.40
CA PRO A 76 -2.68 -3.37 -16.20
C PRO A 76 -3.10 -4.42 -15.17
N ILE A 77 -2.13 -4.82 -14.34
CA ILE A 77 -2.30 -5.68 -13.18
C ILE A 77 -1.96 -4.89 -11.92
N LEU A 78 -2.58 -5.28 -10.80
CA LEU A 78 -2.24 -4.74 -9.48
C LEU A 78 -1.00 -5.48 -8.96
N VAL A 79 0.02 -4.73 -8.57
CA VAL A 79 1.27 -5.25 -7.98
C VAL A 79 1.47 -4.61 -6.63
N ALA A 80 1.91 -5.40 -5.65
CA ALA A 80 2.33 -4.90 -4.35
C ALA A 80 3.85 -5.00 -4.24
N PHE A 81 4.52 -3.87 -4.09
CA PHE A 81 5.93 -3.80 -3.79
C PHE A 81 6.11 -3.89 -2.28
N VAL A 82 6.99 -4.80 -1.83
CA VAL A 82 7.15 -5.15 -0.41
C VAL A 82 8.59 -4.94 0.01
N ALA A 83 8.79 -4.20 1.09
CA ALA A 83 10.06 -4.11 1.81
C ALA A 83 9.87 -4.62 3.24
N LEU A 84 10.87 -5.33 3.75
CA LEU A 84 10.92 -5.83 5.12
C LEU A 84 11.95 -5.01 5.91
N ALA A 85 11.70 -4.80 7.20
CA ALA A 85 12.62 -4.10 8.06
C ALA A 85 13.97 -4.82 8.10
N GLY A 86 15.04 -4.04 8.07
CA GLY A 86 16.39 -4.60 7.99
C GLY A 86 16.79 -5.10 6.61
N ALA A 87 15.98 -4.89 5.55
CA ALA A 87 16.35 -5.23 4.17
C ALA A 87 17.71 -4.67 3.72
N GLN A 88 18.12 -3.52 4.27
CA GLN A 88 19.43 -2.91 4.00
C GLN A 88 20.62 -3.74 4.51
N ALA A 89 20.41 -4.56 5.55
CA ALA A 89 21.43 -5.45 6.10
C ALA A 89 21.42 -6.85 5.46
N MET A 90 20.47 -7.12 4.57
CA MET A 90 20.31 -8.41 3.88
C MET A 90 20.97 -8.37 2.50
N THR A 91 21.45 -9.52 2.03
CA THR A 91 21.76 -9.66 0.60
C THR A 91 20.48 -9.64 -0.22
N HIS A 92 20.57 -9.35 -1.52
CA HIS A 92 19.41 -9.36 -2.42
C HIS A 92 18.68 -10.70 -2.39
N GLU A 93 19.41 -11.82 -2.42
CA GLU A 93 18.84 -13.16 -2.42
C GLU A 93 18.12 -13.48 -1.11
N ALA A 94 18.70 -13.06 0.02
CA ALA A 94 18.12 -13.25 1.34
C ALA A 94 16.83 -12.41 1.51
N HIS A 95 16.85 -11.15 1.06
CA HIS A 95 15.68 -10.27 1.10
C HIS A 95 14.54 -10.81 0.24
N ASP A 96 14.86 -11.20 -1.00
CA ASP A 96 13.89 -11.78 -1.92
C ASP A 96 13.29 -13.09 -1.37
N ALA A 97 14.11 -13.94 -0.74
CA ALA A 97 13.63 -15.16 -0.10
C ALA A 97 12.71 -14.85 1.09
N ALA A 98 13.04 -13.86 1.91
CA ALA A 98 12.22 -13.42 3.04
C ALA A 98 10.87 -12.84 2.56
N VAL A 99 10.86 -12.01 1.51
CA VAL A 99 9.62 -11.50 0.92
C VAL A 99 8.79 -12.63 0.32
N ARG A 100 9.40 -13.59 -0.39
CA ARG A 100 8.70 -14.77 -0.90
C ARG A 100 8.05 -15.58 0.22
N GLN A 101 8.76 -15.81 1.32
CA GLN A 101 8.23 -16.50 2.49
C GLN A 101 7.07 -15.72 3.13
N ALA A 102 7.22 -14.40 3.32
CA ALA A 102 6.21 -13.54 3.93
C ALA A 102 4.91 -13.45 3.09
N THR A 103 5.05 -13.53 1.77
CA THR A 103 3.94 -13.43 0.82
C THR A 103 3.34 -14.78 0.41
N ASP A 104 3.88 -15.90 0.94
CA ASP A 104 3.35 -17.22 0.63
C ASP A 104 1.91 -17.38 1.12
N GLY A 105 1.05 -17.89 0.25
CA GLY A 105 -0.40 -18.00 0.48
C GLY A 105 -1.15 -16.67 0.71
N LEU A 106 -0.49 -15.52 0.58
CA LEU A 106 -1.06 -14.21 0.92
C LEU A 106 -2.29 -13.86 0.08
N ALA A 107 -2.26 -14.18 -1.22
CA ALA A 107 -3.39 -13.93 -2.11
C ALA A 107 -4.66 -14.64 -1.65
N GLU A 108 -4.55 -15.85 -1.08
CA GLU A 108 -5.70 -16.60 -0.57
C GLU A 108 -6.25 -15.97 0.71
N ARG A 109 -5.38 -15.54 1.61
CA ARG A 109 -5.79 -14.83 2.82
C ARG A 109 -6.44 -13.49 2.49
N LEU A 110 -5.90 -12.75 1.52
CA LEU A 110 -6.48 -11.47 1.07
C LEU A 110 -7.86 -11.65 0.44
N ARG A 111 -8.11 -12.74 -0.31
CA ARG A 111 -9.45 -13.04 -0.87
C ARG A 111 -10.54 -13.19 0.19
N GLN A 112 -10.19 -13.44 1.45
CA GLN A 112 -11.16 -13.54 2.55
C GLN A 112 -11.62 -12.16 3.06
N VAL A 113 -10.84 -11.11 2.80
CA VAL A 113 -11.08 -9.75 3.34
C VAL A 113 -11.20 -8.67 2.26
N LEU A 114 -10.77 -8.96 1.02
CA LEU A 114 -10.84 -8.07 -0.12
C LEU A 114 -11.60 -8.71 -1.29
N PRO A 115 -12.30 -7.91 -2.10
CA PRO A 115 -12.79 -8.35 -3.40
C PRO A 115 -11.65 -8.84 -4.29
N SER A 116 -11.91 -9.85 -5.13
CA SER A 116 -10.89 -10.49 -5.97
C SER A 116 -10.13 -9.54 -6.90
N TYR A 117 -10.76 -8.45 -7.34
CA TYR A 117 -10.13 -7.43 -8.20
C TYR A 117 -9.20 -6.47 -7.46
N MET A 118 -9.21 -6.48 -6.11
CA MET A 118 -8.30 -5.71 -5.25
C MET A 118 -7.12 -6.56 -4.75
N VAL A 119 -7.08 -7.86 -5.06
CA VAL A 119 -5.98 -8.74 -4.67
C VAL A 119 -4.82 -8.57 -5.66
N PRO A 120 -3.60 -8.20 -5.18
CA PRO A 120 -2.44 -8.09 -6.05
C PRO A 120 -2.14 -9.40 -6.80
N ALA A 121 -1.80 -9.27 -8.07
CA ALA A 121 -1.42 -10.39 -8.93
C ALA A 121 0.04 -10.82 -8.72
N ALA A 122 0.88 -9.93 -8.18
CA ALA A 122 2.28 -10.19 -7.88
C ALA A 122 2.73 -9.39 -6.65
N TYR A 123 3.70 -9.94 -5.93
CA TYR A 123 4.38 -9.29 -4.81
C TYR A 123 5.86 -9.20 -5.13
N LEU A 124 6.39 -7.99 -5.26
CA LEU A 124 7.76 -7.76 -5.70
C LEU A 124 8.61 -7.21 -4.55
N PRO A 125 9.75 -7.82 -4.24
CA PRO A 125 10.68 -7.27 -3.26
C PRO A 125 11.22 -5.93 -3.79
N ILE A 126 11.24 -4.91 -2.93
CA ILE A 126 11.97 -3.68 -3.16
C ILE A 126 12.93 -3.43 -2.01
N GLN A 127 14.05 -2.79 -2.31
CA GLN A 127 14.93 -2.28 -1.27
C GLN A 127 14.44 -0.91 -0.82
N GLU A 128 14.51 -0.65 0.49
CA GLU A 128 14.32 0.68 1.03
C GLU A 128 15.52 1.55 0.63
N THR A 129 15.40 2.27 -0.47
CA THR A 129 16.39 3.26 -0.89
C THR A 129 16.17 4.54 -0.08
N LEU A 130 17.20 4.97 0.64
CA LEU A 130 17.25 6.23 1.41
C LEU A 130 16.96 7.46 0.54
#